data_AF-A0A948UDX5-F1
#
_entry.id   AF-A0A948UDX5-F1
#
_cell.length_a   1.000
_cell.length_b   1.000
_cell.length_c   1.000
_cell.angle_alpha   90.00
_cell.angle_beta   90.00
_cell.angle_gamma   90.00
#
_symmetry.space_group_name_H-M   'P 1'
#
loop_
_entity.id
_entity.type
_entity.pdbx_description
1 polymer ?
#
loop_
_entity_poly.entity_id
_entity_poly.type
_entity_poly.pdbx_seq_one_letter_code
_entity_poly.pdbx_strand_id
1 'polypeptide(L)'
;MTINLPTSRRTTVLTLGAESAGVFAVYHNGSIFMSKNFGDILVNTKFLRYKRAVLAHLAKEKIKPNVIITDLHPLYNSSIFGEELAKKYSTFGGSAVGGKITKLIKVQHHIAHIFSSVGDRLLLSTINYQLPTSFIGIAADGTGYGLDGNIWGGEVFKSQMSNVKCQKIRIERIGSLEEQTMIGGDLAVREPARMLIAILAKLKNQKPKTKTTDKKSKTIKTKNDIYRYVRKFYTRNEFEALYNQLEQNFNCQKTTSTGRILDAVSVLLGFAGNERKYKHEATKLLEKNSSKPYPLEPKITSSVIASESPAGDERGNPADVAINTGLLRRFAPRNDKRWILQTTPLFEYLIKNIHKDKKRLAATAQLYIAKGFYKIAQKLLTTYYSLPTVFAAGGMANNKIISSYLENRGVYVSKKIPRGDEGIAVGQIMYYLLSNLH
;
A
#
# COMPACT_ATOMS: atom_id res chain seq x y z
N MET A 1 20.02 -13.00 -1.37
CA MET A 1 19.54 -13.83 -0.24
C MET A 1 18.87 -15.05 -0.83
N THR A 2 19.13 -16.25 -0.30
CA THR A 2 18.43 -17.47 -0.72
C THR A 2 17.58 -17.98 0.43
N ILE A 3 16.34 -18.34 0.13
CA ILE A 3 15.34 -18.78 1.08
C ILE A 3 14.84 -20.16 0.63
N ASN A 4 15.06 -21.20 1.42
CA ASN A 4 14.55 -22.53 1.10
C ASN A 4 13.13 -22.68 1.62
N LEU A 5 12.22 -23.13 0.76
CA LEU A 5 10.85 -23.50 1.14
C LEU A 5 10.79 -24.98 1.51
N PRO A 6 9.94 -25.36 2.47
CA PRO A 6 9.81 -26.75 2.91
C PRO A 6 9.25 -27.69 1.81
N THR A 7 8.65 -27.14 0.75
CA THR A 7 8.13 -27.91 -0.38
C THR A 7 8.65 -27.38 -1.71
N SER A 8 9.27 -28.25 -2.53
CA SER A 8 9.73 -27.92 -3.88
C SER A 8 8.63 -28.16 -4.92
N ARG A 9 8.35 -27.16 -5.76
CA ARG A 9 7.49 -27.30 -6.94
C ARG A 9 8.32 -27.23 -8.21
N ARG A 10 7.84 -27.92 -9.25
CA ARG A 10 8.46 -27.95 -10.59
C ARG A 10 8.26 -26.66 -11.42
N THR A 11 7.61 -25.63 -10.86
CA THR A 11 7.41 -24.34 -11.54
C THR A 11 8.55 -23.39 -11.24
N THR A 12 9.00 -22.65 -12.25
CA THR A 12 9.98 -21.58 -12.08
C THR A 12 9.31 -20.23 -12.26
N VAL A 13 9.45 -19.35 -11.27
CA VAL A 13 8.77 -18.06 -11.21
C VAL A 13 9.81 -16.95 -11.15
N LEU A 14 9.75 -15.99 -12.05
CA LEU A 14 10.48 -14.73 -11.96
C LEU A 14 9.53 -13.64 -11.50
N THR A 15 9.94 -12.83 -10.54
CA THR A 15 9.17 -11.67 -10.09
C THR A 15 10.01 -10.42 -10.17
N LEU A 16 9.45 -9.34 -10.71
CA LEU A 16 10.19 -8.10 -10.95
C LEU A 16 10.03 -7.06 -9.83
N GLY A 17 9.20 -7.32 -8.83
CA GLY A 17 9.07 -6.44 -7.67
C GLY A 17 8.41 -5.10 -7.98
N ALA A 18 8.65 -4.11 -7.11
CA ALA A 18 8.17 -2.74 -7.24
C ALA A 18 9.23 -1.85 -7.92
N GLU A 19 8.81 -0.73 -8.51
CA GLU A 19 9.72 0.19 -9.18
C GLU A 19 10.53 1.05 -8.20
N SER A 20 9.92 1.40 -7.08
CA SER A 20 10.52 2.20 -6.01
C SER A 20 11.60 1.46 -5.20
N ALA A 21 11.76 0.16 -5.43
CA ALA A 21 12.83 -0.69 -4.93
C ALA A 21 13.12 -1.78 -5.97
N GLY A 22 14.12 -1.55 -6.83
CA GLY A 22 14.53 -2.48 -7.88
C GLY A 22 15.11 -3.77 -7.32
N VAL A 23 14.26 -4.66 -6.83
CA VAL A 23 14.56 -6.00 -6.34
C VAL A 23 13.77 -6.99 -7.17
N PHE A 24 14.45 -7.97 -7.76
CA PHE A 24 13.80 -9.11 -8.38
C PHE A 24 14.01 -10.36 -7.53
N ALA A 25 13.13 -11.34 -7.71
CA ALA A 25 13.27 -12.63 -7.07
C ALA A 25 12.94 -13.75 -8.06
N VAL A 26 13.55 -14.91 -7.81
CA VAL A 26 13.35 -16.12 -8.62
C VAL A 26 13.06 -17.29 -7.70
N TYR A 27 11.92 -17.94 -7.89
CA TYR A 27 11.62 -19.22 -7.29
C TYR A 27 12.03 -20.34 -8.25
N HIS A 28 12.93 -21.21 -7.81
CA HIS A 28 13.40 -22.36 -8.59
C HIS A 28 13.78 -23.51 -7.64
N ASN A 29 13.31 -24.72 -7.94
CA ASN A 29 13.61 -25.96 -7.19
C ASN A 29 13.39 -25.86 -5.67
N GLY A 30 12.32 -25.20 -5.22
CA GLY A 30 12.03 -25.05 -3.80
C GLY A 30 12.77 -23.91 -3.10
N SER A 31 13.61 -23.15 -3.80
CA SER A 31 14.32 -22.00 -3.22
C SER A 31 13.89 -20.70 -3.88
N ILE A 32 13.82 -19.63 -3.08
CA ILE A 32 13.64 -18.25 -3.54
C ILE A 32 14.99 -17.55 -3.47
N PHE A 33 15.52 -17.16 -4.62
CA PHE A 33 16.60 -16.19 -4.73
C PHE A 33 16.01 -14.77 -4.72
N MET A 34 16.56 -13.89 -3.90
CA MET A 34 16.25 -12.47 -3.88
C MET A 34 17.52 -11.67 -4.21
N SER A 35 17.42 -10.78 -5.20
CA SER A 35 18.53 -9.93 -5.62
C SER A 35 18.91 -8.89 -4.55
N LYS A 36 20.06 -8.23 -4.72
CA LYS A 36 20.31 -6.97 -4.02
C LYS A 36 19.30 -5.90 -4.44
N ASN A 37 19.16 -4.84 -3.64
CA ASN A 37 18.38 -3.66 -3.99
C ASN A 37 19.16 -2.76 -4.96
N PHE A 38 18.62 -2.48 -6.15
CA PHE A 38 19.18 -1.56 -7.13
C PHE A 38 18.75 -0.10 -6.91
N GLY A 39 17.95 0.16 -5.88
CA GLY A 39 17.38 1.46 -5.54
C GLY A 39 16.14 1.77 -6.37
N ASP A 40 15.77 3.05 -6.40
CA ASP A 40 14.63 3.54 -7.20
C ASP A 40 14.93 3.41 -8.70
N ILE A 41 14.24 2.47 -9.37
CA ILE A 41 14.43 2.19 -10.80
C ILE A 41 13.55 3.08 -11.70
N LEU A 42 12.93 4.13 -11.17
CA LEU A 42 12.50 5.29 -11.99
C LEU A 42 13.70 6.00 -12.62
N VAL A 43 14.87 5.91 -11.96
CA VAL A 43 16.12 6.44 -12.51
C VAL A 43 16.64 5.46 -13.58
N ASN A 44 16.64 5.90 -14.83
CA ASN A 44 16.98 5.05 -16.00
C ASN A 44 18.33 4.31 -15.84
N THR A 45 19.36 4.96 -15.29
CA THR A 45 20.68 4.31 -15.08
C THR A 45 20.61 3.14 -14.10
N LYS A 46 19.75 3.23 -13.06
CA LYS A 46 19.49 2.13 -12.13
C LYS A 46 18.64 1.04 -12.77
N PHE A 47 17.64 1.42 -13.57
CA PHE A 47 16.82 0.47 -14.32
C PHE A 47 17.64 -0.39 -15.30
N LEU A 48 18.56 0.22 -16.07
CA LEU A 48 19.43 -0.54 -16.98
C LEU A 48 20.33 -1.54 -16.23
N ARG A 49 20.87 -1.15 -15.07
CA ARG A 49 21.66 -2.05 -14.20
C ARG A 49 20.81 -3.20 -13.67
N TYR A 50 19.58 -2.90 -13.24
CA TYR A 50 18.60 -3.89 -12.80
C TYR A 50 18.24 -4.87 -13.94
N LYS A 51 17.89 -4.36 -15.14
CA LYS A 51 17.56 -5.17 -16.33
C LYS A 51 18.69 -6.13 -16.69
N ARG A 52 19.94 -5.65 -16.71
CA ARG A 52 21.13 -6.49 -16.94
C ARG A 52 21.28 -7.57 -15.88
N ALA A 53 21.05 -7.25 -14.61
CA ALA A 53 21.18 -8.22 -13.52
C ALA A 53 20.12 -9.33 -13.57
N VAL A 54 18.87 -8.99 -13.93
CA VAL A 54 17.81 -9.98 -14.16
C VAL A 54 18.24 -10.95 -15.26
N LEU A 55 18.61 -10.44 -16.44
CA LEU A 55 19.01 -11.26 -17.58
C LEU A 55 20.25 -12.11 -17.29
N ALA A 56 21.26 -11.52 -16.64
CA ALA A 56 22.48 -12.23 -16.27
C ALA A 56 22.21 -13.37 -15.29
N HIS A 57 21.32 -13.17 -14.31
CA HIS A 57 20.95 -14.23 -13.36
C HIS A 57 20.21 -15.37 -14.07
N LEU A 58 19.21 -15.06 -14.93
CA LEU A 58 18.51 -16.09 -15.70
C LEU A 58 19.45 -16.89 -16.60
N ALA A 59 20.40 -16.23 -17.27
CA ALA A 59 21.37 -16.88 -18.13
C ALA A 59 22.35 -17.77 -17.34
N LYS A 60 22.91 -17.24 -16.26
CA LYS A 60 23.87 -17.95 -15.39
C LYS A 60 23.26 -19.24 -14.83
N GLU A 61 22.05 -19.14 -14.27
CA GLU A 61 21.36 -20.28 -13.66
C GLU A 61 20.62 -21.15 -14.70
N LYS A 62 20.73 -20.83 -16.00
CA LYS A 62 20.04 -21.50 -17.11
C LYS A 62 18.52 -21.59 -16.91
N ILE A 63 17.95 -20.58 -16.27
CA ILE A 63 16.53 -20.52 -15.91
C ILE A 63 15.71 -19.99 -17.09
N LYS A 64 14.67 -20.75 -17.46
CA LYS A 64 13.57 -20.31 -18.32
C LYS A 64 12.29 -20.21 -17.48
N PRO A 65 11.88 -19.00 -17.05
CA PRO A 65 10.71 -18.85 -16.18
C PRO A 65 9.44 -19.39 -16.84
N ASN A 66 8.63 -20.12 -16.09
CA ASN A 66 7.30 -20.54 -16.53
C ASN A 66 6.25 -19.46 -16.23
N VAL A 67 6.53 -18.65 -15.21
CA VAL A 67 5.69 -17.56 -14.78
C VAL A 67 6.56 -16.33 -14.56
N ILE A 68 6.08 -15.19 -15.04
CA ILE A 68 6.64 -13.87 -14.75
C ILE A 68 5.59 -13.08 -13.98
N ILE A 69 5.98 -12.49 -12.86
CA ILE A 69 5.11 -11.69 -12.01
C ILE A 69 5.60 -10.25 -11.96
N THR A 70 4.69 -9.30 -12.14
CA THR A 70 4.95 -7.87 -12.02
C THR A 70 3.98 -7.23 -11.02
N ASP A 71 4.27 -5.98 -10.65
CA ASP A 71 3.25 -5.13 -10.02
C ASP A 71 2.05 -4.94 -10.97
N LEU A 72 0.91 -4.58 -10.40
CA LEU A 72 -0.29 -4.25 -11.16
C LEU A 72 -0.16 -2.92 -11.91
N HIS A 73 0.67 -2.00 -11.42
CA HIS A 73 0.81 -0.68 -12.05
C HIS A 73 1.25 -0.81 -13.53
N PRO A 74 0.46 -0.32 -14.49
CA PRO A 74 0.70 -0.58 -15.92
C PRO A 74 1.91 0.17 -16.47
N LEU A 75 2.26 1.33 -15.89
CA LEU A 75 3.33 2.19 -16.40
C LEU A 75 4.68 2.00 -15.70
N TYR A 76 4.81 1.04 -14.77
CA TYR A 76 6.12 0.80 -14.13
C TYR A 76 7.10 0.23 -15.17
N ASN A 77 8.34 0.70 -15.15
CA ASN A 77 9.40 0.16 -16.02
C ASN A 77 9.61 -1.35 -15.78
N SER A 78 9.44 -1.82 -14.54
CA SER A 78 9.48 -3.25 -14.21
C SER A 78 8.30 -4.02 -14.81
N SER A 79 7.09 -3.45 -14.84
CA SER A 79 5.91 -4.07 -15.44
C SER A 79 6.04 -4.20 -16.95
N ILE A 80 6.45 -3.12 -17.62
CA ILE A 80 6.69 -3.10 -19.07
C ILE A 80 7.78 -4.12 -19.45
N PHE A 81 8.88 -4.16 -18.70
CA PHE A 81 9.94 -5.14 -18.93
C PHE A 81 9.47 -6.58 -18.70
N GLY A 82 8.60 -6.83 -17.72
CA GLY A 82 8.01 -8.16 -17.50
C GLY A 82 7.14 -8.62 -18.65
N GLU A 83 6.38 -7.70 -19.26
CA GLU A 83 5.60 -7.97 -20.47
C GLU A 83 6.50 -8.31 -21.67
N GLU A 84 7.59 -7.57 -21.87
CA GLU A 84 8.61 -7.87 -22.89
C GLU A 84 9.20 -9.28 -22.70
N LEU A 85 9.59 -9.62 -21.46
CA LEU A 85 10.15 -10.92 -21.13
C LEU A 85 9.14 -12.06 -21.34
N ALA A 86 7.88 -11.87 -20.93
CA ALA A 86 6.84 -12.89 -21.10
C ALA A 86 6.60 -13.19 -22.58
N LYS A 87 6.57 -12.17 -23.44
CA LYS A 87 6.49 -12.34 -24.89
C LYS A 87 7.71 -13.11 -25.41
N LYS A 88 8.92 -12.68 -25.04
CA LYS A 88 10.18 -13.32 -25.46
C LYS A 88 10.20 -14.80 -25.08
N TYR A 89 9.97 -15.16 -23.82
CA TYR A 89 10.03 -16.56 -23.40
C TYR A 89 8.87 -17.42 -23.90
N SER A 90 7.77 -16.81 -24.36
CA SER A 90 6.67 -17.53 -25.01
C SER A 90 6.96 -17.86 -26.48
N THR A 91 7.73 -17.05 -27.20
CA THR A 91 8.04 -17.28 -28.63
C THR A 91 9.22 -18.24 -28.88
N PHE A 92 10.12 -18.40 -27.90
CA PHE A 92 11.23 -19.36 -28.00
C PHE A 92 10.80 -20.85 -27.88
N GLY A 93 9.52 -21.14 -27.62
CA GLY A 93 8.92 -22.47 -27.75
C GLY A 93 8.31 -22.60 -29.15
N GLY A 94 9.14 -22.92 -30.14
CA GLY A 94 8.75 -23.00 -31.55
C GLY A 94 7.53 -23.90 -31.84
N SER A 95 6.97 -23.69 -33.03
CA SER A 95 5.79 -24.31 -33.65
C SER A 95 5.82 -25.84 -33.84
N ALA A 96 6.39 -26.59 -32.89
CA ALA A 96 6.34 -28.05 -32.87
C ALA A 96 5.94 -28.51 -31.46
N VAL A 97 4.72 -29.03 -31.36
CA VAL A 97 4.20 -29.97 -30.34
C VAL A 97 4.99 -29.98 -29.01
N GLY A 98 4.64 -29.06 -28.09
CA GLY A 98 5.14 -29.09 -26.70
C GLY A 98 5.72 -27.80 -26.11
N GLY A 99 5.70 -26.67 -26.84
CA GLY A 99 6.22 -25.38 -26.36
C GLY A 99 5.50 -24.85 -25.11
N LYS A 100 6.22 -24.70 -23.99
CA LYS A 100 5.66 -24.23 -22.71
C LYS A 100 5.51 -22.69 -22.71
N ILE A 101 4.27 -22.20 -22.77
CA ILE A 101 3.93 -20.77 -22.73
C ILE A 101 4.34 -20.16 -21.37
N THR A 102 4.98 -18.99 -21.41
CA THR A 102 5.32 -18.24 -20.19
C THR A 102 4.14 -17.36 -19.77
N LYS A 103 3.58 -17.61 -18.59
CA LYS A 103 2.42 -16.88 -18.09
C LYS A 103 2.86 -15.57 -17.41
N LEU A 104 2.30 -14.43 -17.84
CA LEU A 104 2.41 -13.17 -17.11
C LEU A 104 1.30 -13.08 -16.05
N ILE A 105 1.65 -12.72 -14.82
CA ILE A 105 0.71 -12.46 -13.73
C ILE A 105 0.99 -11.07 -13.16
N LYS A 106 -0.06 -10.26 -13.00
CA LYS A 106 0.02 -8.97 -12.32
C LYS A 106 -0.52 -9.12 -10.90
N VAL A 107 0.24 -8.67 -9.90
CA VAL A 107 -0.14 -8.74 -8.49
C VAL A 107 -0.28 -7.34 -7.91
N GLN A 108 -1.38 -7.08 -7.23
CA GLN A 108 -1.64 -5.79 -6.59
C GLN A 108 -0.60 -5.53 -5.48
N HIS A 109 -0.07 -4.30 -5.46
CA HIS A 109 1.04 -3.87 -4.61
C HIS A 109 0.88 -4.19 -3.10
N HIS A 110 -0.27 -3.83 -2.52
CA HIS A 110 -0.57 -4.02 -1.10
C HIS A 110 -0.81 -5.50 -0.75
N ILE A 111 -1.38 -6.26 -1.68
CA ILE A 111 -1.47 -7.72 -1.56
C ILE A 111 -0.07 -8.31 -1.51
N ALA A 112 0.84 -7.92 -2.41
CA ALA A 112 2.22 -8.40 -2.37
C ALA A 112 2.92 -8.03 -1.05
N HIS A 113 2.72 -6.83 -0.49
CA HIS A 113 3.22 -6.47 0.84
C HIS A 113 2.73 -7.45 1.92
N ILE A 114 1.43 -7.74 1.97
CA ILE A 114 0.85 -8.66 2.95
C ILE A 114 1.44 -10.06 2.80
N PHE A 115 1.53 -10.56 1.57
CA PHE A 115 2.08 -11.89 1.30
C PHE A 115 3.59 -11.99 1.55
N SER A 116 4.32 -10.87 1.51
CA SER A 116 5.70 -10.80 1.98
C SER A 116 5.78 -11.07 3.50
N SER A 117 4.89 -10.47 4.29
CA SER A 117 4.79 -10.70 5.75
C SER A 117 4.31 -12.12 6.10
N VAL A 118 3.33 -12.65 5.35
CA VAL A 118 2.91 -14.05 5.44
C VAL A 118 4.08 -14.99 5.13
N GLY A 119 4.80 -14.71 4.05
CA GLY A 119 5.97 -15.47 3.65
C GLY A 119 7.04 -15.49 4.72
N ASP A 120 7.38 -14.31 5.25
CA ASP A 120 8.36 -14.17 6.32
C ASP A 120 8.00 -15.04 7.53
N ARG A 121 6.73 -15.04 7.94
CA ARG A 121 6.26 -15.88 9.06
C ARG A 121 6.43 -17.37 8.78
N LEU A 122 6.08 -17.83 7.57
CA LEU A 122 6.18 -19.22 7.16
C LEU A 122 7.63 -19.71 7.07
N LEU A 123 8.57 -18.79 6.85
CA LEU A 123 10.00 -19.08 6.70
C LEU A 123 10.78 -19.09 8.01
N LEU A 124 10.18 -18.66 9.12
CA LEU A 124 10.81 -18.74 10.43
C LEU A 124 10.78 -20.19 10.92
N SER A 125 11.83 -20.93 10.56
CA SER A 125 12.09 -22.36 10.84
C SER A 125 12.05 -22.76 12.32
N THR A 126 11.97 -21.81 13.24
CA THR A 126 11.82 -22.07 14.69
C THR A 126 10.37 -22.30 15.11
N ILE A 127 9.40 -22.15 14.21
CA ILE A 127 7.97 -22.33 14.52
C ILE A 127 7.35 -23.18 13.41
N ASN A 128 6.72 -24.30 13.76
CA ASN A 128 5.85 -25.05 12.84
C ASN A 128 4.53 -24.26 12.65
N TYR A 129 4.63 -23.10 11.99
CA TYR A 129 3.51 -22.19 11.84
C TYR A 129 2.65 -22.62 10.66
N GLN A 130 1.42 -23.02 10.95
CA GLN A 130 0.40 -23.25 9.94
C GLN A 130 -0.39 -21.97 9.68
N LEU A 131 -0.41 -21.52 8.42
CA LEU A 131 -1.23 -20.37 8.04
C LEU A 131 -2.72 -20.76 8.19
N PRO A 132 -3.53 -20.01 8.95
CA PRO A 132 -4.95 -20.28 9.04
C PRO A 132 -5.64 -20.07 7.70
N THR A 133 -6.79 -20.72 7.53
CA THR A 133 -7.64 -20.61 6.34
C THR A 133 -8.19 -19.20 6.14
N SER A 134 -8.20 -18.36 7.18
CA SER A 134 -8.48 -16.94 7.04
C SER A 134 -7.52 -16.10 7.88
N PHE A 135 -7.07 -14.99 7.31
CA PHE A 135 -6.20 -14.02 7.97
C PHE A 135 -6.53 -12.60 7.50
N ILE A 136 -6.08 -11.61 8.29
CA ILE A 136 -6.23 -10.19 7.97
C ILE A 136 -4.87 -9.61 7.62
N GLY A 137 -4.82 -8.77 6.59
CA GLY A 137 -3.63 -8.02 6.21
C GLY A 137 -3.84 -6.52 6.32
N ILE A 138 -2.97 -5.83 7.06
CA ILE A 138 -2.90 -4.36 7.13
C ILE A 138 -1.74 -3.91 6.23
N ALA A 139 -2.04 -3.16 5.18
CA ALA A 139 -1.04 -2.60 4.28
C ALA A 139 -0.97 -1.09 4.45
N ALA A 140 0.08 -0.61 5.12
CA ALA A 140 0.31 0.80 5.37
C ALA A 140 1.55 1.27 4.62
N ASP A 141 1.37 2.12 3.61
CA ASP A 141 2.41 2.50 2.66
C ASP A 141 2.27 3.94 2.15
N GLY A 142 3.24 4.37 1.34
CA GLY A 142 3.27 5.67 0.68
C GLY A 142 2.39 5.74 -0.57
N THR A 143 2.54 4.81 -1.51
CA THR A 143 1.81 4.84 -2.78
C THR A 143 1.75 3.42 -3.31
N GLY A 144 0.56 2.92 -3.64
CA GLY A 144 0.39 1.70 -4.42
C GLY A 144 -0.82 1.79 -5.33
N TYR A 145 -0.74 1.18 -6.51
CA TYR A 145 -1.82 1.23 -7.51
C TYR A 145 -3.04 0.44 -7.02
N GLY A 146 -4.18 1.13 -6.92
CA GLY A 146 -5.46 0.55 -6.54
C GLY A 146 -6.14 -0.19 -7.70
N LEU A 147 -7.05 -1.12 -7.37
CA LEU A 147 -7.86 -1.81 -8.38
C LEU A 147 -8.88 -0.89 -9.05
N ASP A 148 -9.15 0.26 -8.43
CA ASP A 148 -10.03 1.35 -8.89
C ASP A 148 -9.26 2.46 -9.62
N GLY A 149 -7.95 2.27 -9.86
CA GLY A 149 -7.08 3.27 -10.47
C GLY A 149 -6.65 4.40 -9.51
N ASN A 150 -7.13 4.42 -8.27
CA ASN A 150 -6.74 5.41 -7.26
C ASN A 150 -5.44 5.02 -6.56
N ILE A 151 -4.86 5.97 -5.82
CA ILE A 151 -3.65 5.72 -5.03
C ILE A 151 -4.04 5.13 -3.66
N TRP A 152 -3.68 3.89 -3.41
CA TRP A 152 -3.85 3.24 -2.11
C TRP A 152 -2.59 3.38 -1.25
N GLY A 153 -2.72 3.07 0.04
CA GLY A 153 -1.58 3.05 0.98
C GLY A 153 -1.99 3.00 2.45
N GLY A 154 -3.23 2.67 2.74
CA GLY A 154 -3.73 2.54 4.10
C GLY A 154 -4.91 1.59 4.10
N GLU A 155 -4.66 0.35 3.72
CA GLU A 155 -5.69 -0.64 3.42
C GLU A 155 -5.72 -1.76 4.45
N VAL A 156 -6.90 -2.33 4.65
CA VAL A 156 -7.10 -3.58 5.38
C VAL A 156 -7.78 -4.58 4.45
N PHE A 157 -7.20 -5.76 4.34
CA PHE A 157 -7.68 -6.85 3.51
C PHE A 157 -8.03 -8.08 4.35
N LYS A 158 -9.08 -8.78 3.95
CA LYS A 158 -9.40 -10.12 4.43
C LYS A 158 -8.98 -11.12 3.38
N SER A 159 -8.25 -12.14 3.80
CA SER A 159 -7.89 -13.27 2.95
C SER A 159 -8.57 -14.53 3.47
N GLN A 160 -9.13 -15.32 2.56
CA GLN A 160 -9.79 -16.60 2.83
C GLN A 160 -9.31 -17.64 1.83
N MET A 161 -8.73 -18.72 2.32
CA MET A 161 -8.29 -19.88 1.56
C MET A 161 -9.42 -20.93 1.59
N SER A 162 -9.72 -21.52 0.43
CA SER A 162 -10.64 -22.65 0.36
C SER A 162 -10.00 -23.94 0.88
N ASN A 163 -10.75 -24.75 1.63
CA ASN A 163 -10.32 -26.09 2.08
C ASN A 163 -10.49 -27.19 1.02
N VAL A 164 -10.99 -26.85 -0.18
CA VAL A 164 -11.22 -27.81 -1.26
C VAL A 164 -9.93 -28.01 -2.05
N LYS A 165 -9.76 -29.20 -2.66
CA LYS A 165 -8.58 -29.67 -3.45
C LYS A 165 -7.96 -28.66 -4.44
N CYS A 166 -8.67 -27.59 -4.80
CA CYS A 166 -8.11 -26.44 -5.50
C CYS A 166 -8.11 -25.24 -4.53
N GLN A 167 -6.99 -25.01 -3.83
CA GLN A 167 -6.87 -23.87 -2.91
C GLN A 167 -6.84 -22.57 -3.71
N LYS A 168 -7.99 -21.88 -3.77
CA LYS A 168 -8.08 -20.49 -4.23
C LYS A 168 -8.11 -19.57 -3.03
N ILE A 169 -7.32 -18.49 -3.09
CA ILE A 169 -7.34 -17.43 -2.09
C ILE A 169 -8.29 -16.33 -2.57
N ARG A 170 -9.36 -16.11 -1.81
CA ARG A 170 -10.22 -14.93 -1.95
C ARG A 170 -9.64 -13.81 -1.11
N ILE A 171 -9.44 -12.64 -1.73
CA ILE A 171 -8.95 -11.44 -1.05
C ILE A 171 -9.97 -10.33 -1.23
N GLU A 172 -10.30 -9.65 -0.13
CA GLU A 172 -11.31 -8.60 -0.11
C GLU A 172 -10.80 -7.36 0.62
N ARG A 173 -10.97 -6.17 0.01
CA ARG A 173 -10.65 -4.88 0.62
C ARG A 173 -11.78 -4.46 1.57
N ILE A 174 -11.59 -4.75 2.84
CA ILE A 174 -12.58 -4.61 3.92
C ILE A 174 -12.51 -3.28 4.66
N GLY A 175 -11.39 -2.56 4.56
CA GLY A 175 -11.26 -1.24 5.16
C GLY A 175 -10.12 -0.43 4.58
N SER A 176 -10.18 0.88 4.83
CA SER A 176 -9.16 1.82 4.37
C SER A 176 -9.07 3.04 5.29
N LEU A 177 -8.04 3.87 5.08
CA LEU A 177 -8.08 5.27 5.50
C LEU A 177 -9.18 6.02 4.74
N GLU A 178 -9.62 7.12 5.35
CA GLU A 178 -10.48 8.08 4.68
C GLU A 178 -9.77 8.71 3.48
N GLU A 179 -10.46 8.67 2.34
CA GLU A 179 -9.99 9.24 1.08
C GLU A 179 -9.70 10.74 1.21
N GLN A 180 -8.53 11.15 0.72
CA GLN A 180 -8.10 12.54 0.61
C GLN A 180 -7.68 12.86 -0.82
N THR A 181 -7.60 14.14 -1.14
CA THR A 181 -7.21 14.63 -2.47
C THR A 181 -5.73 15.00 -2.52
N MET A 182 -5.03 14.52 -3.54
CA MET A 182 -3.66 14.90 -3.93
C MET A 182 -3.72 15.95 -5.03
N ILE A 183 -3.41 17.21 -4.68
CA ILE A 183 -3.37 18.31 -5.64
C ILE A 183 -2.11 18.18 -6.51
N GLY A 184 -2.26 17.91 -7.81
CA GLY A 184 -1.14 17.80 -8.75
C GLY A 184 -0.41 16.45 -8.74
N GLY A 185 -1.04 15.37 -8.25
CA GLY A 185 -0.46 14.02 -8.28
C GLY A 185 0.89 13.92 -7.57
N ASP A 186 1.95 13.55 -8.30
CA ASP A 186 3.31 13.43 -7.76
C ASP A 186 3.86 14.73 -7.15
N LEU A 187 3.37 15.90 -7.58
CA LEU A 187 3.71 17.17 -6.93
C LEU A 187 3.29 17.16 -5.46
N ALA A 188 2.17 16.53 -5.08
CA ALA A 188 1.75 16.40 -3.69
C ALA A 188 2.64 15.45 -2.87
N VAL A 189 3.39 14.57 -3.53
CA VAL A 189 4.41 13.71 -2.90
C VAL A 189 5.70 14.49 -2.64
N ARG A 190 6.08 15.38 -3.57
CA ARG A 190 7.25 16.26 -3.47
C ARG A 190 7.00 17.45 -2.53
N GLU A 191 5.80 18.01 -2.55
CA GLU A 191 5.37 19.19 -1.79
C GLU A 191 4.18 18.85 -0.87
N PRO A 192 4.43 18.33 0.34
CA PRO A 192 3.35 17.80 1.17
C PRO A 192 2.37 18.84 1.70
N ALA A 193 2.66 20.14 1.62
CA ALA A 193 1.68 21.17 1.95
C ALA A 193 0.47 21.15 1.00
N ARG A 194 0.60 20.60 -0.21
CA ARG A 194 -0.53 20.35 -1.12
C ARG A 194 -1.56 19.40 -0.52
N MET A 195 -1.09 18.32 0.13
CA MET A 195 -1.96 17.42 0.90
C MET A 195 -2.63 18.15 2.05
N LEU A 196 -1.87 18.97 2.78
CA LEU A 196 -2.39 19.73 3.89
C LEU A 196 -3.51 20.70 3.45
N ILE A 197 -3.34 21.43 2.34
CA ILE A 197 -4.36 22.31 1.78
C ILE A 197 -5.66 21.53 1.51
N ALA A 198 -5.57 20.38 0.83
CA ALA A 198 -6.74 19.55 0.52
C ALA A 198 -7.48 19.06 1.76
N ILE A 199 -6.74 18.58 2.76
CA ILE A 199 -7.32 18.08 4.02
C ILE A 199 -7.99 19.23 4.80
N LEU A 200 -7.37 20.41 4.86
CA LEU A 200 -7.94 21.59 5.51
C LEU A 200 -9.16 22.16 4.77
N ALA A 201 -9.18 22.10 3.44
CA ALA A 201 -10.35 22.48 2.65
C ALA A 201 -11.53 21.53 2.89
N LYS A 202 -11.26 20.22 2.97
CA LYS A 202 -12.26 19.22 3.34
C LYS A 202 -12.86 19.50 4.73
N LEU A 203 -12.03 19.86 5.70
CA LEU A 203 -12.47 20.30 7.04
C LEU A 203 -13.41 21.51 7.00
N LYS A 204 -13.03 22.54 6.23
CA LYS A 204 -13.85 23.75 6.03
C LYS A 204 -15.27 23.39 5.54
N ASN A 205 -15.35 22.48 4.56
CA ASN A 205 -16.57 22.11 3.85
C ASN A 205 -17.48 21.13 4.63
N GLN A 206 -17.05 20.55 5.75
CA GLN A 206 -17.91 19.65 6.52
C GLN A 206 -19.10 20.39 7.14
N LYS A 207 -20.33 19.92 6.91
CA LYS A 207 -21.53 20.44 7.60
C LYS A 207 -21.48 20.04 9.08
N PRO A 208 -21.77 20.94 10.04
CA PRO A 208 -21.86 20.57 11.45
C PRO A 208 -22.96 19.52 11.62
N LYS A 209 -22.61 18.35 12.18
CA LYS A 209 -23.53 17.20 12.30
C LYS A 209 -24.57 17.35 13.42
N THR A 210 -24.48 18.37 14.27
CA THR A 210 -25.37 18.56 15.41
C THR A 210 -25.85 20.01 15.51
N LYS A 211 -27.13 20.20 15.82
CA LYS A 211 -27.74 21.48 16.27
C LYS A 211 -27.32 21.87 17.70
N THR A 212 -26.27 21.25 18.25
CA THR A 212 -25.72 21.63 19.55
C THR A 212 -24.84 22.86 19.38
N THR A 213 -25.08 23.85 20.24
CA THR A 213 -24.58 25.23 20.28
C THR A 213 -23.06 25.39 20.44
N ASP A 214 -22.26 24.38 20.13
CA ASP A 214 -20.80 24.50 20.06
C ASP A 214 -20.34 25.15 18.75
N LYS A 215 -20.73 26.43 18.57
CA LYS A 215 -20.23 27.35 17.54
C LYS A 215 -18.68 27.53 17.57
N LYS A 216 -18.00 26.93 18.56
CA LYS A 216 -16.55 26.96 18.78
C LYS A 216 -15.76 25.80 18.15
N SER A 217 -16.41 24.77 17.58
CA SER A 217 -15.68 23.57 17.12
C SER A 217 -15.01 23.68 15.75
N LYS A 218 -15.41 24.61 14.87
CA LYS A 218 -14.76 24.78 13.56
C LYS A 218 -13.57 25.73 13.65
N THR A 219 -12.36 25.16 13.72
CA THR A 219 -11.11 25.94 13.73
C THR A 219 -10.74 26.50 12.34
N ILE A 220 -11.29 25.93 11.26
CA ILE A 220 -11.13 26.42 9.88
C ILE A 220 -12.51 26.81 9.34
N LYS A 221 -12.72 28.10 9.05
CA LYS A 221 -14.00 28.63 8.53
C LYS A 221 -13.86 29.19 7.13
N THR A 222 -12.70 29.77 6.83
CA THR A 222 -12.43 30.51 5.60
C THR A 222 -11.22 29.94 4.87
N LYS A 223 -11.11 30.29 3.57
CA LYS A 223 -9.90 30.04 2.78
C LYS A 223 -8.66 30.72 3.40
N ASN A 224 -8.84 31.87 4.06
CA ASN A 224 -7.77 32.58 4.77
C ASN A 224 -7.21 31.79 5.96
N ASP A 225 -8.06 31.05 6.67
CA ASP A 225 -7.61 30.21 7.78
C ASP A 225 -6.67 29.11 7.30
N ILE A 226 -6.94 28.54 6.12
CA ILE A 226 -6.09 27.53 5.48
C ILE A 226 -4.75 28.16 5.10
N TYR A 227 -4.77 29.32 4.44
CA TYR A 227 -3.56 30.04 4.02
C TYR A 227 -2.60 30.27 5.21
N ARG A 228 -3.11 30.57 6.41
CA ARG A 228 -2.26 30.79 7.61
C ARG A 228 -1.33 29.61 7.92
N TYR A 229 -1.72 28.37 7.62
CA TYR A 229 -0.90 27.18 7.87
C TYR A 229 0.16 26.94 6.80
N VAL A 230 -0.01 27.51 5.60
CA VAL A 230 0.84 27.26 4.44
C VAL A 230 1.54 28.51 3.89
N ARG A 231 1.26 29.71 4.44
CA ARG A 231 1.84 31.00 4.01
C ARG A 231 3.36 31.08 4.06
N LYS A 232 4.01 30.19 4.82
CA LYS A 232 5.48 30.08 4.87
C LYS A 232 6.07 29.35 3.65
N PHE A 233 5.22 28.72 2.83
CA PHE A 233 5.63 27.91 1.69
C PHE A 233 5.11 28.44 0.37
N TYR A 234 3.99 29.17 0.38
CA TYR A 234 3.34 29.71 -0.80
C TYR A 234 3.00 31.17 -0.58
N THR A 235 3.25 31.96 -1.62
CA THR A 235 2.66 33.30 -1.77
C THR A 235 1.13 33.20 -1.83
N ARG A 236 0.46 34.36 -1.74
CA ARG A 236 -0.99 34.38 -1.82
C ARG A 236 -1.48 33.85 -3.17
N ASN A 237 -0.86 34.27 -4.27
CA ASN A 237 -1.27 33.90 -5.62
C ASN A 237 -1.09 32.39 -5.87
N GLU A 238 0.03 31.81 -5.44
CA GLU A 238 0.26 30.37 -5.55
C GLU A 238 -0.78 29.57 -4.75
N PHE A 239 -1.08 30.00 -3.54
CA PHE A 239 -2.13 29.37 -2.73
C PHE A 239 -3.51 29.49 -3.38
N GLU A 240 -3.87 30.66 -3.93
CA GLU A 240 -5.13 30.86 -4.64
C GLU A 240 -5.24 29.91 -5.83
N ALA A 241 -4.18 29.76 -6.62
CA ALA A 241 -4.11 28.82 -7.75
C ALA A 241 -4.29 27.36 -7.31
N LEU A 242 -3.55 26.90 -6.29
CA LEU A 242 -3.68 25.54 -5.75
C LEU A 242 -5.09 25.26 -5.20
N TYR A 243 -5.68 26.25 -4.54
CA TYR A 243 -7.01 26.13 -3.98
C TYR A 243 -8.08 26.07 -5.09
N ASN A 244 -7.95 26.87 -6.15
CA ASN A 244 -8.85 26.82 -7.30
C ASN A 244 -8.71 25.50 -8.06
N GLN A 245 -7.47 25.00 -8.21
CA GLN A 245 -7.21 23.67 -8.76
C GLN A 245 -7.97 22.58 -7.98
N LEU A 246 -7.97 22.66 -6.65
CA LEU A 246 -8.70 21.73 -5.79
C LEU A 246 -10.22 21.85 -5.94
N GLU A 247 -10.77 23.07 -5.91
CA GLU A 247 -12.23 23.29 -6.03
C GLU A 247 -12.78 22.82 -7.39
N GLN A 248 -11.99 22.98 -8.46
CA GLN A 248 -12.32 22.49 -9.80
C GLN A 248 -11.98 21.01 -10.01
N ASN A 249 -11.39 20.34 -9.01
CA ASN A 249 -10.87 18.97 -9.09
C ASN A 249 -9.96 18.73 -10.32
N PHE A 250 -9.22 19.75 -10.75
CA PHE A 250 -8.34 19.68 -11.92
C PHE A 250 -6.99 19.09 -11.52
N ASN A 251 -6.51 18.06 -12.23
CA ASN A 251 -5.28 17.35 -11.88
C ASN A 251 -5.21 16.94 -10.39
N CYS A 252 -6.35 16.50 -9.85
CA CYS A 252 -6.50 16.06 -8.48
C CYS A 252 -6.75 14.55 -8.47
N GLN A 253 -5.95 13.82 -7.69
CA GLN A 253 -6.08 12.37 -7.56
C GLN A 253 -6.55 12.00 -6.17
N LYS A 254 -7.33 10.93 -6.06
CA LYS A 254 -7.79 10.41 -4.78
C LYS A 254 -6.75 9.48 -4.18
N THR A 255 -6.56 9.59 -2.86
CA THR A 255 -5.64 8.72 -2.14
C THR A 255 -6.17 8.29 -0.77
N THR A 256 -5.79 7.07 -0.38
CA THR A 256 -5.96 6.51 0.97
C THR A 256 -4.60 6.24 1.63
N SER A 257 -3.55 6.92 1.17
CA SER A 257 -2.16 6.71 1.60
C SER A 257 -1.87 7.11 3.04
N THR A 258 -1.35 6.18 3.84
CA THR A 258 -0.84 6.45 5.18
C THR A 258 0.35 7.41 5.13
N GLY A 259 1.26 7.22 4.17
CA GLY A 259 2.42 8.10 3.98
C GLY A 259 2.00 9.55 3.73
N ARG A 260 1.05 9.79 2.82
CA ARG A 260 0.59 11.16 2.50
C ARG A 260 -0.09 11.85 3.68
N ILE A 261 -0.88 11.10 4.47
CA ILE A 261 -1.49 11.62 5.70
C ILE A 261 -0.41 12.04 6.70
N LEU A 262 0.59 11.19 6.94
CA LEU A 262 1.67 11.50 7.87
C LEU A 262 2.61 12.61 7.36
N ASP A 263 2.83 12.71 6.05
CA ASP A 263 3.57 13.82 5.45
C ASP A 263 2.85 15.16 5.74
N ALA A 264 1.52 15.21 5.58
CA ALA A 264 0.72 16.39 5.90
C ALA A 264 0.72 16.74 7.40
N VAL A 265 0.69 15.72 8.29
CA VAL A 265 0.85 15.93 9.74
C VAL A 265 2.22 16.54 10.06
N SER A 266 3.29 16.02 9.44
CA SER A 266 4.65 16.51 9.64
C SER A 266 4.82 17.98 9.25
N VAL A 267 4.24 18.38 8.11
CA VAL A 267 4.22 19.77 7.65
C VAL A 267 3.38 20.66 8.57
N LEU A 268 2.19 20.21 8.99
CA LEU A 268 1.31 20.94 9.91
C LEU A 268 2.00 21.24 11.24
N LEU A 269 2.67 20.24 11.82
CA LEU A 269 3.38 20.39 13.09
C LEU A 269 4.71 21.14 12.93
N GLY A 270 5.25 21.23 11.70
CA GLY A 270 6.47 21.96 11.38
C GLY A 270 7.74 21.14 11.57
N PHE A 271 7.66 19.81 11.53
CA PHE A 271 8.83 18.93 11.54
C PHE A 271 9.42 18.73 10.14
N ALA A 272 8.62 18.89 9.09
CA ALA A 272 9.05 18.86 7.70
C ALA A 272 8.79 20.20 7.00
N GLY A 273 9.63 20.52 6.02
CA GLY A 273 9.39 21.59 5.05
C GLY A 273 8.40 21.18 3.97
N ASN A 274 8.19 22.05 2.98
CA ASN A 274 7.33 21.77 1.82
C ASN A 274 8.08 21.21 0.60
N GLU A 275 9.29 20.70 0.80
CA GLU A 275 10.02 20.02 -0.26
C GLU A 275 10.62 18.75 0.33
N ARG A 276 10.31 17.62 -0.31
CA ARG A 276 10.85 16.32 0.04
C ARG A 276 12.18 16.11 -0.68
N LYS A 277 13.26 16.02 0.10
CA LYS A 277 14.65 15.81 -0.36
C LYS A 277 14.98 14.34 -0.59
N TYR A 278 14.33 13.41 0.12
CA TYR A 278 14.57 11.98 -0.04
C TYR A 278 13.35 11.12 0.33
N LYS A 279 13.44 9.80 0.07
CA LYS A 279 12.33 8.87 0.30
C LYS A 279 11.94 8.80 1.79
N HIS A 280 10.65 9.03 2.08
CA HIS A 280 10.07 9.00 3.44
C HIS A 280 10.59 10.09 4.39
N GLU A 281 11.15 11.21 3.91
CA GLU A 281 11.70 12.25 4.78
C GLU A 281 10.68 12.78 5.80
N ALA A 282 9.52 13.25 5.36
CA ALA A 282 8.56 13.91 6.25
C ALA A 282 8.01 12.95 7.33
N THR A 283 7.72 11.71 6.96
CA THR A 283 7.33 10.64 7.90
C THR A 283 8.44 10.27 8.88
N LYS A 284 9.70 10.15 8.44
CA LYS A 284 10.85 9.90 9.32
C LYS A 284 11.10 11.05 10.30
N LEU A 285 10.99 12.31 9.83
CA LEU A 285 11.13 13.49 10.69
C LEU A 285 9.99 13.55 11.72
N LEU A 286 8.77 13.20 11.33
CA LEU A 286 7.64 13.10 12.25
C LEU A 286 7.91 12.07 13.35
N GLU A 287 8.34 10.87 12.97
CA GLU A 287 8.66 9.79 13.91
C GLU A 287 9.81 10.16 14.83
N LYS A 288 10.94 10.65 14.29
CA LYS A 288 12.13 11.04 15.05
C LYS A 288 11.82 12.07 16.13
N ASN A 289 10.90 12.99 15.85
CA ASN A 289 10.52 14.05 16.79
C ASN A 289 9.34 13.68 17.70
N SER A 290 8.83 12.45 17.61
CA SER A 290 7.69 12.02 18.41
C SER A 290 8.09 11.66 19.84
N SER A 291 7.20 11.95 20.80
CA SER A 291 7.37 11.59 22.21
C SER A 291 6.19 10.74 22.70
N LYS A 292 5.59 11.07 23.85
CA LYS A 292 4.43 10.34 24.39
C LYS A 292 3.12 10.87 23.78
N PRO A 293 2.24 10.00 23.27
CA PRO A 293 0.98 10.45 22.66
C PRO A 293 0.02 11.05 23.70
N TYR A 294 -0.87 11.93 23.24
CA TYR A 294 -2.10 12.25 23.95
C TYR A 294 -3.13 11.13 23.76
N PRO A 295 -4.06 10.96 24.70
CA PRO A 295 -5.19 10.06 24.49
C PRO A 295 -6.09 10.64 23.39
N LEU A 296 -6.14 9.94 22.26
CA LEU A 296 -7.09 10.18 21.18
C LEU A 296 -7.52 8.82 20.63
N GLU A 297 -8.84 8.62 20.55
CA GLU A 297 -9.40 7.38 20.04
C GLU A 297 -9.77 7.51 18.56
N PRO A 298 -9.44 6.51 17.72
CA PRO A 298 -9.75 6.54 16.30
C PRO A 298 -11.25 6.47 16.04
N LYS A 299 -11.72 7.35 15.14
CA LYS A 299 -13.09 7.33 14.64
C LYS A 299 -13.16 6.45 13.39
N ILE A 300 -13.97 5.40 13.46
CA ILE A 300 -14.19 4.46 12.36
C ILE A 300 -15.66 4.53 11.97
N THR A 301 -15.94 4.73 10.69
CA THR A 301 -17.29 4.68 10.12
C THR A 301 -17.41 3.50 9.18
N SER A 302 -18.62 3.19 8.78
CA SER A 302 -18.88 2.20 7.74
C SER A 302 -19.58 2.84 6.56
N SER A 303 -19.17 2.46 5.35
CA SER A 303 -19.85 2.79 4.10
C SER A 303 -20.40 1.51 3.48
N VAL A 304 -21.67 1.53 3.06
CA VAL A 304 -22.21 0.51 2.16
C VAL A 304 -21.75 0.88 0.75
N ILE A 305 -21.07 -0.04 0.07
CA ILE A 305 -20.56 0.22 -1.28
C ILE A 305 -21.68 -0.09 -2.28
N ALA A 306 -22.04 0.88 -3.13
CA ALA A 306 -22.65 0.58 -4.43
C ALA A 306 -21.55 0.01 -5.32
N SER A 307 -21.79 -1.14 -5.96
CA SER A 307 -20.81 -1.91 -6.75
C SER A 307 -19.84 -1.02 -7.54
N GLU A 308 -18.55 -1.11 -7.25
CA GLU A 308 -17.49 -0.39 -7.98
C GLU A 308 -17.44 -0.93 -9.42
N SER A 309 -17.90 -0.14 -10.40
CA SER A 309 -17.62 -0.38 -11.83
C SER A 309 -16.19 0.07 -12.13
N PRO A 310 -15.39 -0.71 -12.88
CA PRO A 310 -14.08 -0.24 -13.31
C PRO A 310 -14.23 0.95 -14.26
N ALA A 311 -13.36 1.95 -14.11
CA ALA A 311 -13.20 3.00 -15.09
C ALA A 311 -12.83 2.37 -16.45
N GLY A 312 -13.71 2.51 -17.44
CA GLY A 312 -13.37 2.24 -18.83
C GLY A 312 -12.46 3.36 -19.34
N ASP A 313 -11.23 3.03 -19.72
CA ASP A 313 -10.45 3.86 -20.63
C ASP A 313 -10.84 3.43 -22.05
N GLU A 314 -11.28 4.39 -22.87
CA GLU A 314 -11.66 4.21 -24.29
C GLU A 314 -10.46 3.90 -25.21
N ARG A 315 -9.31 3.55 -24.65
CA ARG A 315 -8.15 3.03 -25.39
C ARG A 315 -7.83 1.61 -24.95
N GLY A 316 -8.48 0.64 -25.60
CA GLY A 316 -7.97 -0.73 -25.76
C GLY A 316 -7.37 -1.40 -24.51
N ASN A 317 -8.22 -1.69 -23.52
CA ASN A 317 -8.14 -2.78 -22.52
C ASN A 317 -6.76 -3.29 -22.02
N PRO A 318 -6.44 -3.02 -20.73
CA PRO A 318 -5.61 -3.92 -19.91
C PRO A 318 -6.27 -4.43 -18.61
N ALA A 319 -7.61 -4.41 -18.51
CA ALA A 319 -8.34 -4.94 -17.35
C ALA A 319 -8.59 -6.46 -17.41
N ASP A 320 -8.37 -7.11 -18.56
CA ASP A 320 -8.63 -8.54 -18.74
C ASP A 320 -7.45 -9.48 -18.39
N VAL A 321 -6.30 -8.97 -17.95
CA VAL A 321 -5.13 -9.84 -17.66
C VAL A 321 -5.05 -10.31 -16.20
N ALA A 322 -5.92 -9.80 -15.31
CA ALA A 322 -6.15 -10.43 -13.99
C ALA A 322 -7.10 -11.65 -14.07
N ILE A 323 -7.79 -11.84 -15.20
CA ILE A 323 -8.95 -12.75 -15.31
C ILE A 323 -8.56 -14.17 -15.73
N ASN A 324 -7.42 -14.38 -16.41
CA ASN A 324 -6.98 -15.70 -16.93
C ASN A 324 -6.39 -16.67 -15.89
N THR A 325 -6.74 -16.53 -14.60
CA THR A 325 -6.51 -17.56 -13.56
C THR A 325 -7.80 -18.06 -12.92
N GLY A 326 -8.97 -17.49 -13.25
CA GLY A 326 -10.20 -17.82 -12.52
C GLY A 326 -10.10 -17.59 -11.01
N LEU A 327 -9.22 -16.67 -10.57
CA LEU A 327 -8.85 -16.41 -9.18
C LEU A 327 -9.14 -14.98 -8.70
N LEU A 328 -9.31 -14.02 -9.61
CA LEU A 328 -10.02 -12.76 -9.34
C LEU A 328 -11.35 -12.80 -10.07
N ARG A 329 -12.27 -13.63 -9.56
CA ARG A 329 -13.66 -13.58 -9.99
C ARG A 329 -14.19 -12.22 -9.52
N ARG A 330 -14.54 -11.36 -10.48
CA ARG A 330 -15.29 -10.10 -10.30
C ARG A 330 -16.55 -10.40 -9.50
N PHE A 331 -16.54 -10.18 -8.19
CA PHE A 331 -17.74 -10.30 -7.36
C PHE A 331 -17.71 -9.19 -6.33
N ALA A 332 -18.47 -8.14 -6.61
CA ALA A 332 -19.15 -7.40 -5.56
C ALA A 332 -20.01 -8.43 -4.79
N PRO A 333 -19.71 -8.71 -3.51
CA PRO A 333 -20.66 -9.41 -2.67
C PRO A 333 -21.84 -8.46 -2.42
N ARG A 334 -23.06 -9.01 -2.48
CA ARG A 334 -24.29 -8.30 -2.09
C ARG A 334 -24.12 -7.82 -0.64
N ASN A 335 -23.91 -6.52 -0.43
CA ASN A 335 -23.89 -5.81 0.86
C ASN A 335 -22.63 -5.87 1.76
N ASP A 336 -21.40 -5.79 1.23
CA ASP A 336 -20.23 -5.66 2.12
C ASP A 336 -19.94 -4.22 2.58
N LYS A 337 -19.92 -4.09 3.90
CA LYS A 337 -19.71 -2.88 4.68
C LYS A 337 -18.21 -2.60 4.76
N ARG A 338 -17.70 -1.58 4.05
CA ARG A 338 -16.30 -1.17 4.16
C ARG A 338 -16.11 -0.25 5.36
N TRP A 339 -15.10 -0.54 6.18
CA TRP A 339 -14.76 0.28 7.34
C TRP A 339 -13.74 1.36 6.98
N ILE A 340 -14.05 2.61 7.31
CA ILE A 340 -13.21 3.76 6.97
C ILE A 340 -12.67 4.38 8.26
N LEU A 341 -11.34 4.36 8.41
CA LEU A 341 -10.67 5.12 9.46
C LEU A 341 -10.65 6.60 9.09
N GLN A 342 -11.48 7.38 9.77
CA GLN A 342 -11.61 8.82 9.54
C GLN A 342 -10.33 9.54 9.96
N THR A 343 -9.69 10.22 9.02
CA THR A 343 -8.48 11.03 9.27
C THR A 343 -8.86 12.49 9.50
N THR A 344 -10.02 12.94 9.01
CA THR A 344 -10.46 14.32 9.25
C THR A 344 -10.59 14.68 10.74
N PRO A 345 -11.18 13.86 11.63
CA PRO A 345 -11.19 14.13 13.08
C PRO A 345 -9.80 14.18 13.72
N LEU A 346 -8.82 13.45 13.17
CA LEU A 346 -7.44 13.55 13.62
C LEU A 346 -6.89 14.96 13.33
N PHE A 347 -7.10 15.50 12.13
CA PHE A 347 -6.66 16.86 11.81
C PHE A 347 -7.41 17.93 12.61
N GLU A 348 -8.72 17.77 12.86
CA GLU A 348 -9.46 18.66 13.78
C GLU A 348 -8.79 18.73 15.15
N TYR A 349 -8.46 17.56 15.70
CA TYR A 349 -7.78 17.46 16.98
C TYR A 349 -6.41 18.14 16.96
N LEU A 350 -5.59 17.86 15.94
CA LEU A 350 -4.25 18.43 15.81
C LEU A 350 -4.29 19.97 15.72
N ILE A 351 -5.23 20.51 14.95
CA ILE A 351 -5.40 21.95 14.76
C ILE A 351 -5.87 22.62 16.06
N LYS A 352 -6.91 22.07 16.71
CA LYS A 352 -7.43 22.58 17.99
C LYS A 352 -6.36 22.60 19.08
N ASN A 353 -5.42 21.66 19.05
CA ASN A 353 -4.37 21.49 20.05
C ASN A 353 -2.98 21.95 19.55
N ILE A 354 -2.88 22.70 18.44
CA ILE A 354 -1.60 23.03 17.80
C ILE A 354 -0.64 23.82 18.70
N HIS A 355 -1.17 24.50 19.73
CA HIS A 355 -0.44 25.24 20.75
C HIS A 355 0.21 24.34 21.82
N LYS A 356 -0.18 23.06 21.90
CA LYS A 356 0.40 22.08 22.83
C LYS A 356 1.72 21.52 22.28
N ASP A 357 2.38 20.69 23.08
CA ASP A 357 3.60 20.00 22.68
C ASP A 357 3.40 19.19 21.38
N LYS A 358 4.05 19.66 20.32
CA LYS A 358 4.02 19.10 18.97
C LYS A 358 4.64 17.71 18.88
N LYS A 359 5.62 17.39 19.72
CA LYS A 359 6.24 16.05 19.78
C LYS A 359 5.20 15.00 20.23
N ARG A 360 4.36 15.39 21.19
CA ARG A 360 3.25 14.56 21.65
C ARG A 360 2.14 14.46 20.60
N LEU A 361 1.82 15.55 19.89
CA LEU A 361 0.85 15.53 18.79
C LEU A 361 1.30 14.62 17.63
N ALA A 362 2.59 14.63 17.29
CA ALA A 362 3.17 13.74 16.28
C ALA A 362 2.99 12.26 16.66
N ALA A 363 3.33 11.90 17.91
CA ALA A 363 3.10 10.56 18.44
C ALA A 363 1.61 10.18 18.43
N THR A 364 0.74 11.14 18.76
CA THR A 364 -0.72 10.95 18.77
C THR A 364 -1.24 10.58 17.39
N ALA A 365 -0.79 11.25 16.33
CA ALA A 365 -1.23 10.98 14.96
C ALA A 365 -0.81 9.59 14.47
N GLN A 366 0.44 9.20 14.72
CA GLN A 366 0.92 7.86 14.36
C GLN A 366 0.18 6.77 15.13
N LEU A 367 0.00 6.96 16.45
CA LEU A 367 -0.74 6.01 17.28
C LEU A 367 -2.23 5.94 16.90
N TYR A 368 -2.85 7.05 16.52
CA TYR A 368 -4.24 7.11 16.04
C TYR A 368 -4.44 6.19 14.83
N ILE A 369 -3.52 6.25 13.85
CA ILE A 369 -3.56 5.41 12.65
C ILE A 369 -3.37 3.93 13.03
N ALA A 370 -2.36 3.61 13.85
CA ALA A 370 -2.10 2.25 14.29
C ALA A 370 -3.28 1.64 15.06
N LYS A 371 -3.85 2.39 16.01
CA LYS A 371 -5.07 2.02 16.75
C LYS A 371 -6.23 1.80 15.80
N GLY A 372 -6.41 2.68 14.82
CA GLY A 372 -7.52 2.62 13.88
C GLY A 372 -7.45 1.37 12.99
N PHE A 373 -6.29 1.08 12.39
CA PHE A 373 -6.12 -0.16 11.62
C PHE A 373 -6.35 -1.41 12.46
N TYR A 374 -5.80 -1.45 13.67
CA TYR A 374 -6.03 -2.58 14.57
C TYR A 374 -7.51 -2.76 14.93
N LYS A 375 -8.23 -1.67 15.23
CA LYS A 375 -9.67 -1.73 15.51
C LYS A 375 -10.49 -2.15 14.28
N ILE A 376 -10.12 -1.74 13.07
CA ILE A 376 -10.76 -2.22 11.84
C ILE A 376 -10.55 -3.72 11.71
N ALA A 377 -9.32 -4.20 11.91
CA ALA A 377 -9.03 -5.63 11.93
C ALA A 377 -9.90 -6.34 12.98
N GLN A 378 -9.95 -5.85 14.23
CA GLN A 378 -10.75 -6.39 15.34
C GLN A 378 -12.25 -6.50 15.04
N LYS A 379 -12.85 -5.47 14.42
CA LYS A 379 -14.27 -5.49 14.03
C LYS A 379 -14.64 -6.65 13.11
N LEU A 380 -13.65 -7.25 12.46
CA LEU A 380 -13.81 -8.36 11.53
C LEU A 380 -13.32 -9.68 12.13
N LEU A 381 -12.64 -9.64 13.30
CA LEU A 381 -12.32 -10.81 14.12
C LEU A 381 -13.56 -11.30 14.89
N THR A 382 -14.44 -10.39 15.34
CA THR A 382 -15.62 -10.71 16.18
C THR A 382 -16.72 -11.54 15.48
N THR A 383 -16.55 -11.87 14.20
CA THR A 383 -17.46 -12.73 13.44
C THR A 383 -17.06 -14.21 13.50
N TYR A 384 -15.86 -14.55 13.99
CA TYR A 384 -15.31 -15.92 13.94
C TYR A 384 -14.82 -16.40 15.32
N TYR A 385 -15.04 -17.68 15.65
CA TYR A 385 -14.81 -18.30 16.98
C TYR A 385 -13.34 -18.37 17.44
N SER A 386 -12.37 -18.02 16.59
CA SER A 386 -10.94 -17.99 16.91
C SER A 386 -10.28 -16.79 16.24
N LEU A 387 -9.33 -16.12 16.90
CA LEU A 387 -8.60 -14.97 16.35
C LEU A 387 -7.91 -15.34 15.02
N PRO A 388 -8.32 -14.81 13.85
CA PRO A 388 -7.54 -14.99 12.65
C PRO A 388 -6.23 -14.20 12.78
N THR A 389 -5.13 -14.79 12.33
CA THR A 389 -3.82 -14.13 12.36
C THR A 389 -3.89 -12.80 11.61
N VAL A 390 -3.31 -11.75 12.19
CA VAL A 390 -3.20 -10.43 11.56
C VAL A 390 -1.75 -10.21 11.13
N PHE A 391 -1.54 -9.85 9.87
CA PHE A 391 -0.26 -9.48 9.30
C PHE A 391 -0.26 -7.98 8.99
N ALA A 392 0.84 -7.29 9.23
CA ALA A 392 1.05 -5.92 8.78
C ALA A 392 2.32 -5.79 7.92
N ALA A 393 2.25 -4.96 6.89
CA ALA A 393 3.30 -4.73 5.92
C ALA A 393 3.16 -3.36 5.23
N GLY A 394 4.06 -3.05 4.30
CA GLY A 394 4.15 -1.75 3.63
C GLY A 394 5.20 -0.84 4.25
N GLY A 395 5.62 0.21 3.54
CA GLY A 395 6.71 1.09 3.97
C GLY A 395 6.51 1.68 5.38
N MET A 396 5.27 1.93 5.80
CA MET A 396 4.94 2.48 7.12
C MET A 396 4.98 1.44 8.24
N ALA A 397 5.07 0.14 7.94
CA ALA A 397 5.38 -0.88 8.95
C ALA A 397 6.82 -0.76 9.50
N ASN A 398 7.68 0.08 8.89
CA ASN A 398 8.98 0.45 9.47
C ASN A 398 8.88 1.55 10.54
N ASN A 399 7.75 2.25 10.63
CA ASN A 399 7.54 3.25 11.66
C ASN A 399 7.40 2.55 13.02
N LYS A 400 8.28 2.86 13.97
CA LYS A 400 8.35 2.16 15.26
C LYS A 400 7.12 2.37 16.12
N ILE A 401 6.49 3.55 16.07
CA ILE A 401 5.28 3.82 16.85
C ILE A 401 4.12 2.96 16.34
N ILE A 402 3.96 2.87 15.02
CA ILE A 402 2.93 2.06 14.38
C ILE A 402 3.20 0.57 14.61
N SER A 403 4.40 0.09 14.28
CA SER A 403 4.75 -1.33 14.38
C SER A 403 4.75 -1.83 15.82
N SER A 404 5.37 -1.11 16.77
CA SER A 404 5.37 -1.53 18.19
C SER A 404 3.96 -1.64 18.76
N TYR A 405 3.04 -0.72 18.39
CA TYR A 405 1.65 -0.80 18.84
C TYR A 405 0.95 -2.07 18.34
N LEU A 406 1.18 -2.42 17.07
CA LEU A 406 0.59 -3.58 16.40
C LEU A 406 1.22 -4.89 16.92
N GLU A 407 2.55 -4.97 17.01
CA GLU A 407 3.30 -6.13 17.50
C GLU A 407 2.92 -6.47 18.95
N ASN A 408 2.80 -5.46 19.83
CA ASN A 408 2.35 -5.65 21.22
C ASN A 408 0.90 -6.16 21.35
N ARG A 409 0.17 -6.27 20.23
CA ARG A 409 -1.21 -6.79 20.16
C ARG A 409 -1.31 -8.06 19.32
N GLY A 410 -0.18 -8.72 19.07
CA GLY A 410 -0.13 -9.99 18.35
C GLY A 410 -0.21 -9.87 16.83
N VAL A 411 -0.13 -8.65 16.26
CA VAL A 411 -0.02 -8.48 14.81
C VAL A 411 1.40 -8.84 14.37
N TYR A 412 1.51 -9.71 13.38
CA TYR A 412 2.80 -10.09 12.83
C TYR A 412 3.32 -9.04 11.84
N VAL A 413 4.57 -8.64 12.01
CA VAL A 413 5.29 -7.78 11.07
C VAL A 413 6.60 -8.49 10.68
N SER A 414 6.99 -8.39 9.41
CA SER A 414 8.17 -9.09 8.89
C SER A 414 9.43 -8.82 9.71
N LYS A 415 10.24 -9.87 9.91
CA LYS A 415 11.50 -9.86 10.66
C LYS A 415 12.73 -10.07 9.77
N LYS A 416 12.67 -10.97 8.79
CA LYS A 416 13.80 -11.27 7.87
C LYS A 416 13.62 -10.58 6.52
N ILE A 417 12.42 -10.65 5.95
CA ILE A 417 12.09 -9.97 4.69
C ILE A 417 11.84 -8.50 4.98
N PRO A 418 12.39 -7.56 4.18
CA PRO A 418 12.11 -6.14 4.33
C PRO A 418 10.61 -5.83 4.32
N ARG A 419 10.18 -4.94 5.22
CA ARG A 419 8.76 -4.59 5.42
C ARG A 419 8.19 -3.71 4.30
N GLY A 420 9.05 -2.96 3.60
CA GLY A 420 8.68 -2.08 2.50
C GLY A 420 8.88 -2.71 1.12
N ASP A 421 8.98 -1.87 0.09
CA ASP A 421 8.92 -2.27 -1.33
C ASP A 421 9.97 -3.31 -1.74
N GLU A 422 11.09 -3.37 -1.03
CA GLU A 422 12.13 -4.38 -1.22
C GLU A 422 11.58 -5.80 -1.03
N GLY A 423 10.60 -6.00 -0.16
CA GLY A 423 9.98 -7.30 0.10
C GLY A 423 8.93 -7.72 -0.94
N ILE A 424 8.50 -6.81 -1.83
CA ILE A 424 7.40 -7.07 -2.78
C ILE A 424 7.69 -8.27 -3.69
N ALA A 425 8.94 -8.42 -4.16
CA ALA A 425 9.31 -9.54 -5.02
C ALA A 425 9.07 -10.90 -4.34
N VAL A 426 9.41 -11.04 -3.05
CA VAL A 426 9.12 -12.26 -2.30
C VAL A 426 7.62 -12.41 -2.07
N GLY A 427 6.92 -11.32 -1.75
CA GLY A 427 5.47 -11.33 -1.59
C GLY A 427 4.71 -11.77 -2.85
N GLN A 428 5.16 -11.36 -4.04
CA GLN A 428 4.64 -11.80 -5.33
C GLN A 428 4.79 -13.32 -5.51
N ILE A 429 5.96 -13.88 -5.17
CA ILE A 429 6.18 -15.34 -5.19
C ILE A 429 5.24 -16.04 -4.21
N MET A 430 5.17 -15.56 -2.97
CA MET A 430 4.37 -16.20 -1.91
C MET A 430 2.88 -16.17 -2.23
N TYR A 431 2.39 -15.05 -2.78
CA TYR A 431 1.02 -14.97 -3.29
C TYR A 431 0.76 -16.02 -4.37
N TYR A 432 1.66 -16.13 -5.36
CA TYR A 432 1.50 -17.12 -6.43
C TYR A 432 1.53 -18.56 -5.90
N LEU A 433 2.50 -18.89 -5.04
CA LEU A 433 2.62 -20.25 -4.50
C LEU A 433 1.39 -20.63 -3.67
N LEU A 434 0.95 -19.77 -2.75
CA LEU A 434 -0.20 -20.05 -1.89
C LEU A 434 -1.53 -20.06 -2.67
N SER A 435 -1.63 -19.31 -3.77
CA SER A 435 -2.83 -19.27 -4.62
C SER A 435 -2.94 -20.40 -5.64
N ASN A 436 -1.89 -21.21 -5.78
CA ASN A 436 -1.82 -22.33 -6.74
C ASN A 436 -1.37 -23.61 -6.03
N LEU A 437 -1.76 -23.80 -4.76
CA LEU A 437 -1.61 -25.06 -4.04
C LEU A 437 -2.58 -26.08 -4.69
N HIS A 438 -2.01 -26.99 -5.49
CA HIS A 438 -2.69 -28.14 -6.09
C HIS A 438 -2.33 -29.41 -5.32
#